data_AF-A0A662UDF5-F1
#
_entry.id   AF-A0A662UDF5-F1
#
_cell.length_a   1.000
_cell.length_b   1.000
_cell.length_c   1.000
_cell.angle_alpha   90.00
_cell.angle_beta   90.00
_cell.angle_gamma   90.00
#
_symmetry.space_group_name_H-M   'P 1'
#
loop_
_entity.id
_entity.type
_entity.pdbx_description
1 polymer ?
#
loop_
_entity_poly.entity_id
_entity_poly.type
_entity_poly.pdbx_seq_one_letter_code
_entity_poly.pdbx_strand_id
1 'polypeptide(L)'
;MKLKMLLLISLLALSLAAISLLTSSYITPSNTTYTQEYYKTQENISSKNITFYIYGSIGCPACKSVKELLEENFDKEIVFYELSGNEEHVKNFHGIYELLAQAKGTGLNLYIPLTGVFMNDRLAFIVIGFHPLDFWGKILSSSPKDYIVVFYPEDGDTATIVIADNEIIQSLEKLFARKG
;
A
#
# COMPACT_ATOMS: atom_id res chain seq x y z
N MET A 1 -12.74 -32.12 67.52
CA MET A 1 -12.00 -31.11 66.74
C MET A 1 -11.42 -31.65 65.43
N LYS A 2 -10.85 -32.87 65.38
CA LYS A 2 -10.22 -33.45 64.18
C LYS A 2 -11.16 -33.73 62.99
N LEU A 3 -12.44 -34.07 63.21
CA LEU A 3 -13.40 -34.37 62.13
C LEU A 3 -13.90 -33.12 61.37
N LYS A 4 -14.07 -31.99 62.06
CA LYS A 4 -14.42 -30.70 61.43
C LYS A 4 -13.26 -30.13 60.61
N MET A 5 -12.02 -30.40 61.01
CA MET A 5 -10.82 -29.96 60.30
C MET A 5 -10.59 -30.76 59.01
N LEU A 6 -10.86 -32.08 59.00
CA LEU A 6 -10.79 -32.89 57.76
C LEU A 6 -11.88 -32.51 56.73
N LEU A 7 -13.10 -32.18 57.19
CA LEU A 7 -14.18 -31.75 56.30
C LEU A 7 -13.89 -30.40 55.64
N LEU A 8 -13.28 -29.44 56.36
CA LEU A 8 -12.89 -28.14 55.82
C LEU A 8 -11.76 -28.24 54.77
N ILE A 9 -10.80 -29.14 54.95
CA ILE A 9 -9.70 -29.37 54.00
C ILE A 9 -10.21 -30.07 52.72
N SER A 10 -11.14 -31.02 52.87
CA SER A 10 -11.83 -31.69 51.76
C SER A 10 -12.65 -30.70 50.90
N LEU A 11 -13.35 -29.76 51.54
CA LEU A 11 -14.15 -28.75 50.82
C LEU A 11 -13.29 -27.71 50.10
N LEU A 12 -12.11 -27.37 50.61
CA LEU A 12 -11.16 -26.48 49.92
C LEU A 12 -10.50 -27.16 48.70
N ALA A 13 -10.23 -28.46 48.74
CA ALA A 13 -9.62 -29.17 47.61
C ALA A 13 -10.59 -29.34 46.42
N LEU A 14 -11.89 -29.46 46.69
CA LEU A 14 -12.94 -29.54 45.66
C LEU A 14 -13.21 -28.19 44.98
N SER A 15 -12.99 -27.05 45.65
CA SER A 15 -13.12 -25.73 45.03
C SER A 15 -11.92 -25.37 44.15
N LEU A 16 -10.71 -25.85 44.47
CA LEU A 16 -9.52 -25.65 43.64
C LEU A 16 -9.55 -26.47 42.35
N ALA A 17 -10.08 -27.71 42.37
CA ALA A 17 -10.22 -28.53 41.16
C ALA A 17 -11.34 -28.04 40.21
N ALA A 18 -12.35 -27.34 40.72
CA ALA A 18 -13.43 -26.78 39.91
C ALA A 18 -13.04 -25.46 39.19
N ILE A 19 -12.06 -24.72 39.72
CA ILE A 19 -11.56 -23.49 39.07
C ILE A 19 -10.63 -23.81 37.90
N SER A 20 -9.93 -24.95 37.93
CA SER A 20 -9.06 -25.41 36.83
C SER A 20 -9.81 -25.90 35.58
N LEU A 21 -11.14 -26.04 35.65
CA LEU A 21 -11.99 -26.44 34.52
C LEU A 21 -12.79 -25.28 33.91
N LEU A 22 -12.57 -24.04 34.40
CA LEU A 22 -13.24 -22.83 33.90
C LEU A 22 -12.30 -21.77 33.31
N THR A 23 -11.02 -22.08 33.08
CA THR A 23 -10.31 -21.42 31.98
C THR A 23 -10.77 -22.07 30.68
N SER A 24 -12.03 -21.77 30.36
CA SER A 24 -12.51 -21.78 28.99
C SER A 24 -11.39 -21.19 28.17
N SER A 25 -10.83 -22.02 27.30
CA SER A 25 -9.83 -21.65 26.34
C SER A 25 -10.21 -20.28 25.79
N TYR A 26 -9.43 -19.24 26.12
CA TYR A 26 -9.36 -18.05 25.29
C TYR A 26 -8.73 -18.53 23.98
N ILE A 27 -9.54 -19.22 23.17
CA ILE A 27 -9.39 -19.19 21.75
C ILE A 27 -9.62 -17.72 21.44
N THR A 28 -8.54 -16.95 21.43
CA THR A 28 -8.46 -15.83 20.50
C THR A 28 -8.96 -16.42 19.19
N PRO A 29 -9.96 -15.83 18.53
CA PRO A 29 -10.21 -16.16 17.14
C PRO A 29 -8.89 -15.90 16.44
N SER A 30 -8.10 -16.95 16.21
CA SER A 30 -7.05 -16.88 15.22
C SER A 30 -7.83 -16.61 13.96
N ASN A 31 -7.74 -15.38 13.48
CA ASN A 31 -8.35 -14.93 12.25
C ASN A 31 -7.69 -15.71 11.10
N THR A 32 -8.03 -16.99 10.96
CA THR A 32 -7.50 -17.90 9.94
C THR A 32 -7.84 -17.34 8.56
N THR A 33 -8.98 -16.66 8.43
CA THR A 33 -9.38 -15.92 7.23
C THR A 33 -8.46 -14.73 6.96
N TYR A 34 -8.19 -13.85 7.94
CA TYR A 34 -7.33 -12.68 7.71
C TYR A 34 -5.89 -13.08 7.39
N THR A 35 -5.37 -14.08 8.09
CA THR A 35 -4.01 -14.58 7.83
C THR A 35 -3.93 -15.23 6.47
N GLN A 36 -4.89 -16.09 6.08
CA GLN A 36 -4.90 -16.66 4.73
C GLN A 36 -5.10 -15.63 3.63
N GLU A 37 -5.97 -14.64 3.80
CA GLU A 37 -6.19 -13.58 2.81
C GLU A 37 -4.96 -12.68 2.67
N TYR A 38 -4.28 -12.38 3.79
CA TYR A 38 -3.01 -11.65 3.79
C TYR A 38 -1.90 -12.43 3.05
N TYR A 39 -1.68 -13.71 3.38
CA TYR A 39 -0.67 -14.53 2.69
C TYR A 39 -0.98 -14.70 1.21
N LYS A 40 -2.24 -14.92 0.83
CA LYS A 40 -2.65 -15.00 -0.57
C LYS A 40 -2.43 -13.68 -1.32
N THR A 41 -2.67 -12.56 -0.66
CA THR A 41 -2.42 -11.22 -1.23
C THR A 41 -0.92 -10.99 -1.43
N GLN A 42 -0.10 -11.35 -0.44
CA GLN A 42 1.36 -11.26 -0.52
C GLN A 42 1.94 -12.16 -1.61
N GLU A 43 1.46 -13.40 -1.72
CA GLU A 43 1.86 -14.34 -2.78
C GLU A 43 1.49 -13.80 -4.18
N ASN A 44 0.27 -13.26 -4.32
CA ASN A 44 -0.18 -12.66 -5.58
C ASN A 44 0.70 -11.46 -5.99
N ILE A 45 1.00 -10.56 -5.07
CA ILE A 45 1.88 -9.40 -5.31
C ILE A 45 3.31 -9.87 -5.63
N SER A 46 3.82 -10.86 -4.90
CA SER A 46 5.15 -11.42 -5.10
C SER A 46 5.33 -11.95 -6.52
N SER A 47 4.32 -12.64 -7.07
CA SER A 47 4.36 -13.19 -8.43
C SER A 47 4.32 -12.15 -9.57
N LYS A 48 3.89 -10.92 -9.30
CA LYS A 48 3.79 -9.85 -10.33
C LYS A 48 5.15 -9.19 -10.53
N ASN A 49 5.50 -8.90 -11.78
CA ASN A 49 6.60 -7.97 -12.06
C ASN A 49 6.09 -6.55 -11.79
N ILE A 50 6.60 -5.90 -10.74
CA ILE A 50 6.19 -4.56 -10.33
C ILE A 50 7.43 -3.67 -10.23
N THR A 51 7.37 -2.51 -10.88
CA THR A 51 8.38 -1.44 -10.76
C THR A 51 7.68 -0.16 -10.34
N PHE A 52 8.22 0.51 -9.31
CA PHE A 52 7.76 1.82 -8.88
C PHE A 52 8.67 2.91 -9.43
N TYR A 53 8.11 3.88 -10.13
CA TYR A 53 8.81 5.06 -10.63
C TYR A 53 8.37 6.27 -9.81
N ILE A 54 9.27 6.83 -9.01
CA ILE A 54 8.94 7.90 -8.06
C ILE A 54 9.62 9.18 -8.50
N TYR A 55 8.82 10.17 -8.92
CA TYR A 55 9.27 11.55 -9.05
C TYR A 55 9.18 12.24 -7.70
N GLY A 56 10.30 12.80 -7.25
CA GLY A 56 10.37 13.46 -5.95
C GLY A 56 11.69 14.15 -5.70
N SER A 57 11.93 14.52 -4.44
CA SER A 57 13.23 15.04 -4.03
C SER A 57 13.72 14.38 -2.75
N ILE A 58 15.02 14.10 -2.68
CA ILE A 58 15.71 13.57 -1.50
C ILE A 58 15.50 14.47 -0.27
N GLY A 59 15.32 15.77 -0.48
CA GLY A 59 15.01 16.73 0.59
C GLY A 59 13.56 16.71 1.07
N CYS A 60 12.66 15.97 0.42
CA CYS A 60 11.25 15.91 0.76
C CYS A 60 10.95 14.73 1.71
N PRO A 61 10.49 14.99 2.96
CA PRO A 61 10.19 13.93 3.92
C PRO A 61 9.16 12.91 3.41
N ALA A 62 8.10 13.38 2.75
CA ALA A 62 7.07 12.48 2.19
C ALA A 62 7.61 11.58 1.08
N CYS A 63 8.51 12.09 0.23
CA CYS A 63 9.16 11.29 -0.82
C CYS A 63 10.03 10.20 -0.21
N LYS A 64 10.80 10.55 0.82
CA LYS A 64 11.62 9.60 1.57
C LYS A 64 10.75 8.51 2.22
N SER A 65 9.67 8.89 2.90
CA SER A 65 8.76 7.95 3.55
C SER A 65 8.07 7.00 2.59
N VAL A 66 7.62 7.45 1.41
CA VAL A 66 7.05 6.55 0.39
C VAL A 66 8.11 5.59 -0.13
N LYS A 67 9.31 6.08 -0.44
CA LYS A 67 10.41 5.24 -0.93
C LYS A 67 10.77 4.14 0.08
N GLU A 68 11.00 4.52 1.34
CA GLU A 68 11.35 3.58 2.43
C GLU A 68 10.22 2.57 2.67
N LEU A 69 8.96 3.03 2.74
CA LEU A 69 7.81 2.14 2.91
C LEU A 69 7.75 1.10 1.79
N LEU A 70 7.98 1.50 0.55
CA LEU A 70 7.94 0.59 -0.59
C LEU A 70 9.13 -0.39 -0.58
N GLU A 71 10.35 0.09 -0.30
CA GLU A 71 11.57 -0.74 -0.21
C GLU A 71 11.48 -1.80 0.90
N GLU A 72 10.91 -1.43 2.06
CA GLU A 72 10.86 -2.33 3.23
C GLU A 72 9.77 -3.40 3.14
N ASN A 73 8.69 -3.12 2.40
CA ASN A 73 7.48 -3.97 2.41
C ASN A 73 7.23 -4.69 1.09
N PHE A 74 7.86 -4.26 0.00
CA PHE A 74 7.72 -4.88 -1.31
C PHE A 74 9.11 -5.13 -1.88
N ASP A 75 9.47 -6.40 -2.05
CA ASP A 75 10.69 -6.81 -2.75
C ASP A 75 10.53 -6.60 -4.27
N LYS A 76 10.55 -5.33 -4.67
CA LYS A 76 10.23 -4.83 -6.02
C LYS A 76 11.19 -3.71 -6.42
N GLU A 77 11.33 -3.51 -7.72
CA GLU A 77 12.23 -2.47 -8.24
C GLU A 77 11.67 -1.07 -7.96
N ILE A 78 12.54 -0.16 -7.55
CA ILE A 78 12.21 1.25 -7.31
C ILE A 78 13.21 2.13 -8.06
N VAL A 79 12.67 2.98 -8.93
CA VAL A 79 13.42 3.99 -9.69
C VAL A 79 13.02 5.36 -9.16
N PHE A 80 13.97 6.09 -8.58
CA PHE A 80 13.73 7.42 -8.01
C PHE A 80 14.29 8.52 -8.93
N TYR A 81 13.40 9.34 -9.48
CA TYR A 81 13.73 10.50 -10.29
C TYR A 81 13.84 11.75 -9.42
N GLU A 82 15.07 12.14 -9.07
CA GLU A 82 15.35 13.37 -8.34
C GLU A 82 14.99 14.60 -9.18
N LEU A 83 14.12 15.46 -8.68
CA LEU A 83 13.72 16.70 -9.34
C LEU A 83 14.73 17.83 -9.14
N SER A 84 15.41 17.89 -7.99
CA SER A 84 16.35 18.97 -7.71
C SER A 84 17.60 18.83 -8.57
N GLY A 85 17.84 19.82 -9.43
CA GLY A 85 19.03 19.85 -10.29
C GLY A 85 18.96 18.92 -11.51
N ASN A 86 17.79 18.36 -11.85
CA ASN A 86 17.60 17.58 -13.06
C ASN A 86 16.42 18.13 -13.89
N GLU A 87 16.74 18.92 -14.92
CA GLU A 87 15.75 19.58 -15.77
C GLU A 87 14.87 18.60 -16.56
N GLU A 88 15.42 17.45 -16.96
CA GLU A 88 14.66 16.43 -17.69
C GLU A 88 13.60 15.81 -16.79
N HIS A 89 13.94 15.47 -15.54
CA HIS A 89 12.98 14.94 -14.58
C HIS A 89 11.89 15.96 -14.26
N VAL A 90 12.26 17.24 -14.08
CA VAL A 90 11.30 18.33 -13.87
C VAL A 90 10.36 18.45 -15.06
N LYS A 91 10.89 18.43 -16.29
CA LYS A 91 10.08 18.49 -17.51
C LYS A 91 9.11 17.30 -17.60
N ASN A 92 9.58 16.09 -17.35
CA ASN A 92 8.73 14.90 -17.40
C ASN A 92 7.65 14.94 -16.32
N PHE A 93 8.00 15.37 -15.11
CA PHE A 93 7.07 15.58 -14.01
C PHE A 93 5.94 16.56 -14.37
N HIS A 94 6.28 17.72 -14.95
CA HIS A 94 5.28 18.66 -15.45
C HIS A 94 4.41 18.07 -16.55
N GLY A 95 5.02 17.37 -17.53
CA GLY A 95 4.28 16.71 -18.61
C GLY A 95 3.29 15.66 -18.10
N ILE A 96 3.62 14.93 -17.02
CA ILE A 96 2.68 14.01 -16.38
C ILE A 96 1.48 14.80 -15.83
N TYR A 97 1.72 15.86 -15.07
CA TYR A 97 0.64 16.69 -14.51
C TYR A 97 -0.25 17.32 -15.59
N GLU A 98 0.32 17.74 -16.72
CA GLU A 98 -0.46 18.25 -17.86
C GLU A 98 -1.41 17.19 -18.43
N LEU A 99 -0.92 15.97 -18.66
CA LEU A 99 -1.73 14.85 -19.14
C LEU A 99 -2.83 14.46 -18.12
N LEU A 100 -2.50 14.49 -16.83
CA LEU A 100 -3.48 14.22 -15.77
C LEU A 100 -4.56 15.30 -15.71
N ALA A 101 -4.20 16.58 -15.82
CA ALA A 101 -5.16 17.68 -15.87
C ALA A 101 -6.05 17.61 -17.12
N GLN A 102 -5.47 17.24 -18.27
CA GLN A 102 -6.23 16.98 -19.50
C GLN A 102 -7.26 15.86 -19.29
N ALA A 103 -6.85 14.73 -18.69
CA ALA A 103 -7.74 13.62 -18.43
C ALA A 103 -8.83 13.94 -17.40
N LYS A 104 -8.51 14.76 -16.38
CA LYS A 104 -9.48 15.24 -15.38
C LYS A 104 -10.46 16.27 -15.96
N GLY A 105 -10.06 17.00 -17.00
CA GLY A 105 -10.79 18.15 -17.54
C GLY A 105 -10.68 19.43 -16.68
N THR A 106 -9.88 19.40 -15.61
CA THR A 106 -9.61 20.53 -14.72
C THR A 106 -8.16 20.48 -14.23
N GLY A 107 -7.67 21.60 -13.67
CA GLY A 107 -6.32 21.67 -13.14
C GLY A 107 -6.06 20.68 -11.99
N LEU A 108 -4.79 20.29 -11.85
CA LEU A 108 -4.31 19.44 -10.76
C LEU A 108 -3.13 20.14 -10.08
N ASN A 109 -3.13 20.20 -8.76
CA ASN A 109 -2.03 20.78 -8.00
C ASN A 109 -0.79 19.88 -8.06
N LEU A 110 0.37 20.47 -8.31
CA LEU A 110 1.65 19.75 -8.34
C LEU A 110 2.07 19.36 -6.92
N TYR A 111 2.20 18.05 -6.70
CA TYR A 111 2.61 17.45 -5.44
C TYR A 111 3.69 16.39 -5.69
N ILE A 112 4.54 16.20 -4.68
CA ILE A 112 5.49 15.09 -4.63
C ILE A 112 5.31 14.34 -3.30
N PRO A 113 5.55 13.02 -3.25
CA PRO A 113 5.98 12.17 -4.36
C PRO A 113 4.87 11.94 -5.40
N LEU A 114 5.25 11.78 -6.67
CA LEU A 114 4.38 11.30 -7.72
C LEU A 114 4.91 9.93 -8.18
N THR A 115 4.13 8.89 -7.95
CA THR A 115 4.56 7.50 -8.13
C THR A 115 3.78 6.82 -9.25
N GLY A 116 4.46 6.38 -10.29
CA GLY A 116 3.92 5.48 -11.31
C GLY A 116 4.17 4.03 -10.91
N VAL A 117 3.14 3.19 -10.95
CA VAL A 117 3.22 1.77 -10.63
C VAL A 117 3.06 0.98 -11.92
N PHE A 118 4.15 0.37 -12.36
CA PHE A 118 4.14 -0.52 -13.51
C PHE A 118 3.90 -1.95 -13.05
N MET A 119 3.00 -2.64 -13.73
CA MET A 119 2.72 -4.06 -13.51
C MET A 119 2.83 -4.79 -14.83
N ASN A 120 3.76 -5.74 -14.92
CA ASN A 120 4.07 -6.45 -16.16
C ASN A 120 4.30 -5.48 -17.34
N ASP A 121 5.17 -4.49 -17.11
CA ASP A 121 5.61 -3.47 -18.09
C ASP A 121 4.52 -2.51 -18.59
N ARG A 122 3.37 -2.46 -17.91
CA ARG A 122 2.28 -1.51 -18.20
C ARG A 122 2.01 -0.62 -17.01
N LEU A 123 1.80 0.67 -17.25
CA LEU A 123 1.42 1.60 -16.20
C LEU A 123 -0.01 1.28 -15.73
N ALA A 124 -0.16 0.88 -14.47
CA ALA A 124 -1.44 0.48 -13.89
C ALA A 124 -2.00 1.56 -12.95
N PHE A 125 -1.13 2.22 -12.20
CA PHE A 125 -1.52 3.23 -11.23
C PHE A 125 -0.60 4.45 -11.26
N ILE A 126 -1.17 5.60 -10.96
CA ILE A 126 -0.42 6.79 -10.56
C ILE A 126 -0.90 7.19 -9.17
N VAL A 127 0.02 7.36 -8.24
CA VAL A 127 -0.30 7.71 -6.84
C VAL A 127 0.42 9.01 -6.50
N ILE A 128 -0.35 10.03 -6.11
CA ILE A 128 0.15 11.36 -5.77
C ILE A 128 0.10 11.55 -4.26
N GLY A 129 1.26 11.78 -3.66
CA GLY A 129 1.43 11.97 -2.22
C GLY A 129 1.72 10.67 -1.47
N PHE A 130 1.69 10.78 -0.14
CA PHE A 130 1.92 9.64 0.76
C PHE A 130 0.62 8.86 0.98
N HIS A 131 0.73 7.54 0.95
CA HIS A 131 -0.32 6.63 1.38
C HIS A 131 0.24 5.53 2.29
N PRO A 132 -0.56 5.05 3.27
CA PRO A 132 -0.15 4.00 4.20
C PRO A 132 -0.03 2.62 3.53
N LEU A 133 0.61 1.68 4.21
CA LEU A 133 0.95 0.36 3.66
C LEU A 133 -0.28 -0.45 3.22
N ASP A 134 -1.38 -0.36 3.95
CA ASP A 134 -2.64 -1.05 3.64
C ASP A 134 -3.23 -0.58 2.29
N PHE A 135 -3.11 0.72 1.98
CA PHE A 135 -3.47 1.25 0.67
C PHE A 135 -2.64 0.59 -0.44
N TRP A 136 -1.32 0.52 -0.29
CA TRP A 136 -0.44 -0.11 -1.27
C TRP A 136 -0.76 -1.59 -1.44
N GLY A 137 -0.91 -2.34 -0.35
CA GLY A 137 -1.32 -3.75 -0.42
C GLY A 137 -2.63 -3.94 -1.18
N LYS A 138 -3.61 -3.06 -0.96
CA LYS A 138 -4.91 -3.09 -1.65
C LYS A 138 -4.76 -2.86 -3.16
N ILE A 139 -4.10 -1.79 -3.59
CA ILE A 139 -4.00 -1.50 -5.03
C ILE A 139 -3.12 -2.52 -5.76
N LEU A 140 -2.05 -3.00 -5.11
CA LEU A 140 -1.13 -3.98 -5.68
C LEU A 140 -1.74 -5.37 -5.82
N SER A 141 -2.76 -5.70 -5.02
CA SER A 141 -3.53 -6.93 -5.18
C SER A 141 -4.35 -6.94 -6.48
N SER A 142 -4.73 -5.76 -6.99
CA SER A 142 -5.44 -5.60 -8.26
C SER A 142 -4.47 -5.48 -9.45
N SER A 143 -4.99 -5.50 -10.68
CA SER A 143 -4.20 -5.30 -11.91
C SER A 143 -5.13 -4.87 -13.04
N PRO A 144 -5.47 -3.57 -13.13
CA PRO A 144 -6.21 -3.04 -14.26
C PRO A 144 -5.39 -3.27 -15.54
N LYS A 145 -6.05 -3.70 -16.61
CA LYS A 145 -5.38 -4.05 -17.88
C LYS A 145 -5.51 -2.98 -18.95
N ASP A 146 -6.65 -2.29 -18.96
CA ASP A 146 -7.07 -1.43 -20.07
C ASP A 146 -7.20 0.05 -19.65
N TYR A 147 -6.85 0.38 -18.41
CA TYR A 147 -6.93 1.73 -17.88
C TYR A 147 -5.92 1.96 -16.75
N ILE A 148 -5.60 3.22 -16.50
CA ILE A 148 -4.82 3.68 -15.35
C ILE A 148 -5.79 4.22 -14.30
N VAL A 149 -5.56 3.90 -13.02
CA VAL A 149 -6.21 4.63 -11.92
C VAL A 149 -5.21 5.59 -11.29
N VAL A 150 -5.58 6.85 -11.24
CA VAL A 150 -4.80 7.92 -10.61
C VAL A 150 -5.43 8.22 -9.26
N PHE A 151 -4.65 8.16 -8.18
CA PHE A 151 -5.04 8.56 -6.85
C PHE A 151 -4.40 9.91 -6.52
N TYR A 152 -5.20 10.89 -6.09
CA TYR A 152 -4.72 12.24 -5.84
C TYR A 152 -5.46 12.91 -4.67
N PRO A 153 -4.80 13.84 -3.96
CA PRO A 153 -5.44 14.58 -2.88
C PRO A 153 -6.46 15.59 -3.43
N GLU A 154 -7.68 15.55 -2.90
CA GLU A 154 -8.75 16.51 -3.20
C GLU A 154 -9.55 16.77 -1.91
N ASP A 155 -9.67 18.04 -1.51
CA ASP A 155 -10.43 18.48 -0.32
C ASP A 155 -10.10 17.73 1.00
N GLY A 156 -8.85 17.29 1.15
CA GLY A 156 -8.36 16.57 2.34
C GLY A 156 -8.63 15.07 2.33
N ASP A 157 -9.20 14.53 1.24
CA ASP A 157 -9.38 13.10 1.01
C ASP A 157 -8.63 12.66 -0.27
N THR A 158 -8.75 11.37 -0.61
CA THR A 158 -8.20 10.78 -1.84
C THR A 158 -9.28 10.64 -2.89
N ALA A 159 -9.15 11.37 -3.99
CA ALA A 159 -9.98 11.22 -5.18
C ALA A 159 -9.31 10.35 -6.23
N THR A 160 -10.08 9.94 -7.25
CA THR A 160 -9.58 9.09 -8.34
C THR A 160 -9.89 9.65 -9.73
N ILE A 161 -8.95 9.51 -10.66
CA ILE A 161 -9.18 9.64 -12.11
C ILE A 161 -9.02 8.27 -12.74
N VAL A 162 -9.93 7.88 -13.63
CA VAL A 162 -9.78 6.68 -14.45
C VAL A 162 -9.45 7.12 -15.88
N ILE A 163 -8.28 6.72 -16.36
CA ILE A 163 -7.79 7.08 -17.70
C ILE A 163 -7.83 5.83 -18.57
N ALA A 164 -8.72 5.80 -19.55
CA ALA A 164 -8.84 4.74 -20.55
C ALA A 164 -8.46 5.21 -21.97
N ASP A 165 -8.02 6.46 -22.11
CA ASP A 165 -7.54 7.01 -23.37
C ASP A 165 -6.15 6.46 -23.69
N ASN A 166 -6.03 5.71 -24.78
CA ASN A 166 -4.79 5.04 -25.17
C ASN A 166 -3.65 6.02 -25.50
N GLU A 167 -3.94 7.20 -26.06
CA GLU A 167 -2.91 8.19 -26.40
C GLU A 167 -2.33 8.82 -25.13
N ILE A 168 -3.20 9.12 -24.16
CA ILE A 168 -2.79 9.60 -22.84
C ILE A 168 -1.99 8.52 -22.10
N ILE A 169 -2.47 7.27 -22.07
CA ILE A 169 -1.77 6.15 -21.43
C ILE A 169 -0.37 5.97 -22.00
N GLN A 170 -0.22 5.92 -23.33
CA GLN A 170 1.09 5.76 -23.97
C GLN A 170 2.02 6.94 -23.70
N SER A 171 1.46 8.15 -23.59
CA SER A 171 2.25 9.34 -23.27
C SER A 171 2.73 9.32 -21.81
N LEU A 172 1.85 8.93 -20.87
CA LEU A 172 2.21 8.73 -19.46
C LEU A 172 3.28 7.64 -19.32
N GLU A 173 3.11 6.48 -19.97
CA GLU A 173 4.08 5.38 -19.94
C GLU A 173 5.48 5.85 -20.38
N LYS A 174 5.57 6.66 -21.44
CA LYS A 174 6.86 7.23 -21.92
C LYS A 174 7.49 8.21 -20.94
N LEU A 175 6.70 8.95 -20.18
CA LEU A 175 7.22 9.91 -19.20
C LEU A 175 7.71 9.23 -17.93
N PHE A 176 7.20 8.04 -17.58
CA PHE A 176 7.71 7.27 -16.44
C PHE A 176 8.84 6.31 -16.83
N ALA A 177 8.69 5.59 -17.94
CA ALA A 177 9.67 4.62 -18.39
C ALA A 177 10.82 5.33 -19.10
N ARG A 178 12.00 5.31 -18.48
CA ARG A 178 13.24 5.68 -19.16
C ARG A 178 13.43 4.75 -20.36
N LYS A 179 13.56 5.31 -21.57
CA LYS A 179 14.30 4.61 -22.63
C LYS A 179 15.73 4.44 -22.12
N GLY A 180 16.18 3.19 -21.98
CA GLY A 180 17.50 2.81 -21.45
C GLY A 180 18.62 3.79 -21.76
#